data_AF-A0A067PR77-F1
#
_entry.id   AF-A0A067PR77-F1
#
_cell.length_a   1.000
_cell.length_b   1.000
_cell.length_c   1.000
_cell.angle_alpha   90.00
_cell.angle_beta   90.00
_cell.angle_gamma   90.00
#
_symmetry.space_group_name_H-M   'P 1'
#
loop_
_entity.id
_entity.type
_entity.pdbx_description
1 polymer ?
#
loop_
_entity_poly.entity_id
_entity_poly.type
_entity_poly.pdbx_seq_one_letter_code
_entity_poly.pdbx_strand_id
1 'polypeptide(L)'
;MSDSAQDLLDVSFLQDEDDEDEALLVVAAALFIGVEEAREAQARRRHGHRLYLTRPELMPLPRIDSPWQRLIHSRNDHAFITTMGFDVNTFFLIHNSGFARRWNDTPIPRSDVVLTGQPRVGGRSLDSVGALSLIFHYLCSTM
;
A
#
# COMPACT_ATOMS: atom_id res chain seq x y z
N MET A 1 55.41 -21.73 32.62
CA MET A 1 54.54 -22.66 31.86
C MET A 1 53.05 -22.54 32.20
N SER A 2 52.61 -21.54 32.99
CA SER A 2 51.18 -21.32 33.30
C SER A 2 50.49 -20.29 32.40
N ASP A 3 51.27 -19.49 31.65
CA ASP A 3 50.78 -18.31 30.92
C ASP A 3 50.17 -18.66 29.55
N SER A 4 50.83 -19.55 28.78
CA SER A 4 50.34 -19.98 27.47
C SER A 4 49.05 -20.80 27.49
N ALA A 5 48.67 -21.37 28.63
CA ALA A 5 47.42 -22.15 28.74
C ALA A 5 46.21 -21.24 29.01
N GLN A 6 46.42 -20.08 29.63
CA GLN A 6 45.37 -19.10 29.87
C GLN A 6 45.08 -18.27 28.61
N ASP A 7 46.12 -17.85 27.88
CA ASP A 7 45.94 -17.18 26.57
C ASP A 7 45.21 -18.04 25.54
N LEU A 8 45.43 -19.36 25.55
CA LEU A 8 44.79 -20.27 24.59
C LEU A 8 43.30 -20.50 24.90
N LEU A 9 42.92 -20.43 26.18
CA LEU A 9 41.53 -20.52 26.63
C LEU A 9 40.78 -19.20 26.39
N ASP A 10 41.43 -18.06 26.62
CA ASP A 10 40.83 -16.74 26.41
C ASP A 10 40.60 -16.45 24.91
N VAL A 11 41.56 -16.84 24.05
CA VAL A 11 41.38 -16.76 22.59
C VAL A 11 40.27 -17.70 22.10
N SER A 12 40.17 -18.94 22.62
CA SER A 12 39.09 -19.85 22.22
C SER A 12 37.70 -19.37 22.68
N PHE A 13 37.61 -18.80 23.89
CA PHE A 13 36.32 -18.34 24.43
C PHE A 13 35.81 -17.09 23.69
N LEU A 14 36.71 -16.20 23.30
CA LEU A 14 36.38 -15.04 22.46
C LEU A 14 36.07 -15.43 21.01
N GLN A 15 36.69 -16.48 20.48
CA GLN A 15 36.36 -16.98 19.13
C GLN A 15 34.98 -17.65 19.08
N ASP A 16 34.63 -18.44 20.10
CA ASP A 16 33.33 -19.12 20.16
C ASP A 16 32.16 -18.13 20.34
N GLU A 17 32.31 -17.03 21.12
CA GLU A 17 31.26 -16.00 21.24
C GLU A 17 31.06 -15.20 19.94
N ASP A 18 32.15 -14.80 19.27
CA ASP A 18 32.07 -14.09 17.98
C ASP A 18 31.47 -14.98 16.87
N ASP A 19 31.82 -16.27 16.84
CA ASP A 19 31.27 -17.25 15.89
C ASP A 19 29.78 -17.54 16.17
N GLU A 20 29.35 -17.57 17.44
CA GLU A 20 27.94 -17.72 17.84
C GLU A 20 27.11 -16.49 17.43
N ASP A 21 27.63 -15.28 17.62
CA ASP A 21 26.98 -14.04 17.20
C ASP A 21 26.90 -13.92 15.67
N GLU A 22 27.95 -14.32 14.94
CA GLU A 22 27.93 -14.37 13.48
C GLU A 22 26.90 -15.40 12.97
N ALA A 23 26.86 -16.59 13.57
CA ALA A 23 25.87 -17.61 13.25
C ALA A 23 24.44 -17.14 13.53
N LEU A 24 24.21 -16.45 14.66
CA LEU A 24 22.92 -15.86 15.01
C LEU A 24 22.50 -14.80 13.98
N LEU A 25 23.44 -13.95 13.55
CA LEU A 25 23.20 -12.90 12.55
C LEU A 25 22.81 -13.51 11.20
N VAL A 26 23.49 -14.57 10.77
CA VAL A 26 23.18 -15.30 9.53
C VAL A 26 21.79 -15.95 9.60
N VAL A 27 21.45 -16.57 10.72
CA VAL A 27 20.11 -17.16 10.93
C VAL A 27 19.02 -16.09 10.94
N ALA A 28 19.26 -14.95 11.60
CA ALA A 28 18.32 -13.83 11.63
C ALA A 28 18.12 -13.23 10.22
N ALA A 29 19.19 -13.07 9.46
CA ALA A 29 19.12 -12.61 8.07
C ALA A 29 18.36 -13.60 7.19
N ALA A 30 18.63 -14.91 7.30
CA ALA A 30 17.92 -15.95 6.56
C ALA A 30 16.43 -16.01 6.91
N LEU A 31 16.07 -15.85 8.18
CA LEU A 31 14.68 -15.76 8.62
C LEU A 31 14.00 -14.49 8.07
N PHE A 32 14.68 -13.35 8.10
CA PHE A 32 14.15 -12.10 7.56
C PHE A 32 13.88 -12.22 6.05
N ILE A 33 14.86 -12.75 5.29
CA ILE A 33 14.73 -13.02 3.86
C ILE A 33 13.58 -13.99 3.61
N GLY A 34 13.51 -15.10 4.35
CA GLY A 34 12.45 -16.09 4.19
C GLY A 34 11.05 -15.54 4.51
N VAL A 35 10.93 -14.66 5.50
CA VAL A 35 9.67 -13.97 5.82
C VAL A 35 9.25 -13.02 4.70
N GLU A 36 10.18 -12.25 4.13
CA GLU A 36 9.89 -11.37 3.00
C GLU A 36 9.52 -12.17 1.74
N GLU A 37 10.26 -13.23 1.41
CA GLU A 37 9.92 -14.11 0.28
C GLU A 37 8.56 -14.77 0.46
N ALA A 38 8.22 -15.23 1.67
CA ALA A 38 6.91 -15.81 1.97
C ALA A 38 5.79 -14.77 1.82
N ARG A 39 6.01 -13.52 2.28
CA ARG A 39 5.05 -12.41 2.09
C ARG A 39 4.83 -12.11 0.62
N GLU A 40 5.90 -12.03 -0.16
CA GLU A 40 5.82 -11.80 -1.61
C GLU A 40 5.14 -12.95 -2.34
N ALA A 41 5.47 -14.20 -2.00
CA ALA A 41 4.83 -15.38 -2.59
C ALA A 41 3.34 -15.42 -2.26
N GLN A 42 2.95 -15.08 -1.03
CA GLN A 42 1.55 -15.00 -0.62
C GLN A 42 0.83 -13.80 -1.24
N ALA A 43 1.53 -12.68 -1.47
CA ALA A 43 0.99 -11.55 -2.23
C ALA A 43 0.76 -11.93 -3.69
N ARG A 44 1.72 -12.58 -4.36
CA ARG A 44 1.62 -13.11 -5.73
C ARG A 44 0.48 -14.12 -5.88
N ARG A 45 0.36 -15.08 -4.97
CA ARG A 45 -0.76 -16.05 -4.95
C ARG A 45 -2.11 -15.34 -4.82
N ARG A 46 -2.22 -14.31 -3.99
CA ARG A 46 -3.47 -13.53 -3.86
C ARG A 46 -3.72 -12.66 -5.08
N HIS A 47 -2.67 -12.11 -5.70
CA HIS A 47 -2.75 -11.24 -6.86
C HIS A 47 -3.45 -11.92 -8.06
N GLY A 48 -3.17 -13.21 -8.30
CA GLY A 48 -3.81 -13.97 -9.38
C GLY A 48 -5.33 -14.09 -9.29
N HIS A 49 -5.93 -13.84 -8.11
CA HIS A 49 -7.38 -13.96 -7.89
C HIS A 49 -8.06 -12.62 -7.53
N ARG A 50 -7.29 -11.53 -7.41
CA ARG A 50 -7.84 -10.23 -7.03
C ARG A 50 -8.42 -9.52 -8.24
N LEU A 51 -9.65 -9.06 -8.10
CA LEU A 51 -10.33 -8.21 -9.09
C LEU A 51 -10.23 -6.71 -8.73
N TYR A 52 -9.29 -6.34 -7.86
CA TYR A 52 -9.16 -4.98 -7.34
C TYR A 52 -7.69 -4.60 -7.13
N LEU A 53 -7.41 -3.30 -7.28
CA LEU A 53 -6.07 -2.75 -7.14
C LEU A 53 -5.58 -2.71 -5.69
N THR A 54 -4.30 -2.99 -5.48
CA THR A 54 -3.63 -2.89 -4.18
C THR A 54 -2.68 -1.70 -4.12
N ARG A 55 -2.25 -1.31 -2.90
CA ARG A 55 -1.42 -0.10 -2.72
C ARG A 55 -0.14 -0.09 -3.59
N PRO A 56 0.62 -1.20 -3.74
CA PRO A 56 1.79 -1.25 -4.63
C PRO A 56 1.46 -1.13 -6.13
N GLU A 57 0.23 -1.48 -6.54
CA GLU A 57 -0.22 -1.37 -7.93
C GLU A 57 -0.70 0.05 -8.26
N LEU A 58 -0.88 0.89 -7.24
CA LEU A 58 -1.15 2.31 -7.41
C LEU A 58 0.16 3.07 -7.64
N MET A 59 0.08 4.17 -8.39
CA MET A 59 1.23 5.06 -8.60
C MET A 59 1.75 5.64 -7.27
N PRO A 60 3.01 6.09 -7.19
CA PRO A 60 3.66 6.46 -5.91
C PRO A 60 2.91 7.52 -5.08
N LEU A 61 2.22 8.45 -5.74
CA LEU A 61 1.42 9.52 -5.10
C LEU A 61 -0.02 9.52 -5.63
N PRO A 62 -0.80 8.45 -5.34
CA PRO A 62 -2.09 8.25 -5.99
C PRO A 62 -3.16 9.23 -5.50
N ARG A 63 -2.87 10.00 -4.44
CA ARG A 63 -3.75 11.06 -3.93
C ARG A 63 -3.49 12.44 -4.51
N ILE A 64 -2.38 12.64 -5.19
CA ILE A 64 -1.96 13.98 -5.63
C ILE A 64 -1.81 14.02 -7.15
N ASP A 65 -1.28 12.94 -7.73
CA ASP A 65 -0.96 12.88 -9.15
C ASP A 65 -1.52 11.61 -9.80
N SER A 66 -2.73 11.19 -9.42
CA SER A 66 -3.40 10.10 -10.14
C SER A 66 -3.68 10.49 -11.60
N PRO A 67 -3.75 9.53 -12.56
CA PRO A 67 -4.06 9.85 -13.95
C PRO A 67 -5.42 10.56 -14.06
N TRP A 68 -6.32 10.24 -13.14
CA TRP A 68 -7.64 10.82 -13.01
C TRP A 68 -7.61 12.27 -12.54
N GLN A 69 -6.77 12.60 -11.55
CA GLN A 69 -6.55 13.99 -11.15
C GLN A 69 -5.95 14.80 -12.29
N ARG A 70 -4.95 14.28 -13.00
CA ARG A 70 -4.39 14.93 -14.20
C ARG A 70 -5.45 15.17 -15.27
N LEU A 71 -6.33 14.20 -15.51
CA LEU A 71 -7.45 14.33 -16.44
C LEU A 71 -8.41 15.44 -15.99
N ILE A 72 -8.72 15.55 -14.70
CA ILE A 72 -9.57 16.62 -14.14
C ILE A 72 -8.91 17.98 -14.30
N HIS A 73 -7.61 18.08 -13.99
CA HIS A 73 -6.85 19.31 -14.11
C HIS A 73 -6.77 19.80 -15.56
N SER A 74 -6.80 18.89 -16.53
CA SER A 74 -6.83 19.25 -17.95
C SER A 74 -8.12 19.96 -18.38
N ARG A 75 -9.23 19.78 -17.63
CA ARG A 75 -10.57 20.29 -17.95
C ARG A 75 -11.02 20.04 -19.39
N ASN A 76 -10.54 18.95 -19.99
CA ASN A 76 -10.92 18.55 -21.34
C ASN A 76 -12.16 17.66 -21.28
N ASP A 77 -13.33 18.26 -21.54
CA ASP A 77 -14.61 17.53 -21.50
C ASP A 77 -14.65 16.33 -22.45
N HIS A 78 -14.03 16.41 -23.62
CA HIS A 78 -14.00 15.28 -24.57
C HIS A 78 -13.27 14.07 -23.98
N ALA A 79 -12.09 14.30 -23.39
CA ALA A 79 -11.32 13.25 -22.73
C ALA A 79 -12.07 12.71 -21.50
N PHE A 80 -12.75 13.59 -20.76
CA PHE A 80 -13.53 13.24 -19.59
C PHE A 80 -14.73 12.35 -19.94
N ILE A 81 -15.54 12.75 -20.91
CA ILE A 81 -16.69 11.99 -21.40
C ILE A 81 -16.24 10.62 -21.91
N THR A 82 -15.13 10.57 -22.67
CA THR A 82 -14.61 9.31 -23.22
C THR A 82 -14.17 8.34 -22.13
N THR A 83 -13.60 8.85 -21.03
CA THR A 83 -12.99 8.01 -19.98
C THR A 83 -13.95 7.70 -18.83
N MET A 84 -14.85 8.63 -18.51
CA MET A 84 -15.70 8.65 -17.31
C MET A 84 -17.20 8.70 -17.61
N GLY A 85 -17.58 8.90 -18.88
CA GLY A 85 -18.98 8.87 -19.34
C GLY A 85 -19.74 10.20 -19.27
N PHE A 86 -19.19 11.26 -18.68
CA PHE A 86 -19.82 12.59 -18.61
C PHE A 86 -18.76 13.70 -18.50
N ASP A 87 -19.20 14.95 -18.66
CA ASP A 87 -18.35 16.14 -18.63
C ASP A 87 -17.87 16.50 -17.21
N VAL A 88 -16.90 17.40 -17.13
CA VAL A 88 -16.27 17.78 -15.87
C VAL A 88 -17.26 18.44 -14.89
N ASN A 89 -18.22 19.24 -15.38
CA ASN A 89 -19.19 19.89 -14.49
C ASN A 89 -20.16 18.88 -13.89
N THR A 90 -20.64 17.93 -14.70
CA THR A 90 -21.49 16.84 -14.24
C THR A 90 -20.76 15.97 -13.20
N PHE A 91 -19.46 15.68 -13.41
CA PHE A 91 -18.63 15.01 -12.40
C PHE A 91 -18.66 15.73 -11.05
N PHE A 92 -18.39 17.05 -11.05
CA PHE A 92 -18.33 17.83 -9.83
C PHE A 92 -19.70 18.02 -9.17
N LEU A 93 -20.78 18.06 -9.94
CA LEU A 93 -22.13 18.04 -9.38
C LEU A 93 -22.36 16.78 -8.54
N ILE A 94 -22.00 15.60 -9.06
CA ILE A 94 -22.13 14.32 -8.35
C ILE A 94 -21.19 14.31 -7.13
N HIS A 95 -19.93 14.72 -7.31
CA HIS A 95 -18.95 14.80 -6.23
C HIS A 95 -19.46 15.65 -5.05
N ASN A 96 -19.99 16.84 -5.36
CA ASN A 96 -20.40 17.84 -4.37
C ASN A 96 -21.80 17.59 -3.78
N SER A 97 -22.65 16.83 -4.47
CA SER A 97 -24.00 16.46 -3.97
C SER A 97 -24.00 15.46 -2.80
N GLY A 98 -22.83 15.10 -2.28
CA GLY A 98 -22.68 14.36 -1.03
C GLY A 98 -21.70 13.21 -1.09
N PHE A 99 -21.19 12.84 -2.27
CA PHE A 99 -20.17 11.79 -2.40
C PHE A 99 -18.92 12.16 -1.59
N ALA A 100 -18.37 13.37 -1.77
CA ALA A 100 -17.16 13.79 -1.08
C ALA A 100 -17.29 13.73 0.45
N ARG A 101 -18.41 14.25 0.96
CA ARG A 101 -18.74 14.23 2.38
C ARG A 101 -18.84 12.80 2.89
N ARG A 102 -19.68 11.96 2.26
CA ARG A 102 -19.85 10.57 2.71
C ARG A 102 -18.57 9.77 2.61
N TRP A 103 -17.79 9.96 1.54
CA TRP A 103 -16.49 9.34 1.42
C TRP A 103 -15.66 9.72 2.64
N ASN A 104 -15.38 11.01 2.87
CA ASN A 104 -14.46 11.43 3.93
C ASN A 104 -14.96 11.14 5.35
N ASP A 105 -16.28 11.21 5.59
CA ASP A 105 -16.87 11.14 6.92
C ASP A 105 -17.30 9.71 7.34
N THR A 106 -17.34 8.75 6.42
CA THR A 106 -17.82 7.39 6.72
C THR A 106 -16.66 6.41 6.84
N PRO A 107 -16.47 5.75 8.00
CA PRO A 107 -15.56 4.62 8.10
C PRO A 107 -16.01 3.48 7.18
N ILE A 108 -15.08 2.83 6.46
CA ILE A 108 -15.42 1.65 5.67
C ILE A 108 -15.67 0.50 6.65
N PRO A 109 -16.87 -0.11 6.70
CA PRO A 109 -17.15 -1.22 7.59
C PRO A 109 -16.20 -2.38 7.31
N ARG A 110 -15.45 -2.79 8.33
CA ARG A 110 -14.62 -4.00 8.31
C ARG A 110 -14.72 -4.67 9.67
N SER A 111 -14.43 -5.96 9.73
CA SER A 111 -14.48 -6.74 10.98
C SER A 111 -13.55 -6.20 12.07
N ASP A 112 -12.51 -5.46 11.68
CA ASP A 112 -11.50 -4.83 12.54
C ASP A 112 -11.71 -3.31 12.74
N VAL A 113 -12.80 -2.74 12.25
CA VAL A 113 -13.07 -1.28 12.30
C VAL A 113 -14.28 -0.97 13.17
N VAL A 114 -14.08 -0.18 14.22
CA VAL A 114 -15.15 0.38 15.03
C VAL A 114 -15.95 1.38 14.19
N LEU A 115 -17.24 1.10 13.95
CA LEU A 115 -18.11 1.90 13.08
C LEU A 115 -18.36 3.33 13.58
N THR A 116 -18.22 3.56 14.89
CA THR A 116 -18.33 4.89 15.51
C THR A 116 -17.01 5.65 15.57
N GLY A 117 -15.92 5.04 15.08
CA GLY A 117 -14.59 5.65 15.08
C GLY A 117 -14.45 6.77 14.04
N GLN A 118 -13.55 7.72 14.30
CA GLN A 118 -13.23 8.77 13.34
C GLN A 118 -12.64 8.18 12.05
N PRO A 119 -13.08 8.63 10.86
CA PRO A 119 -12.53 8.17 9.59
C PRO A 119 -11.05 8.52 9.46
N ARG A 120 -10.24 7.54 9.05
CA ARG A 120 -8.82 7.75 8.73
C ARG A 120 -8.67 8.22 7.29
N VAL A 121 -9.04 9.48 7.01
CA VAL A 121 -8.86 10.09 5.68
C VAL A 121 -7.39 10.05 5.27
N GLY A 122 -6.47 10.28 6.22
CA GLY A 122 -5.02 10.13 6.05
C GLY A 122 -4.52 8.70 5.77
N GLY A 123 -5.35 7.66 5.93
CA GLY A 123 -5.00 6.26 5.66
C GLY A 123 -5.51 5.69 4.33
N ARG A 124 -6.25 6.46 3.53
CA ARG A 124 -6.82 5.99 2.25
C ARG A 124 -5.81 6.02 1.11
N SER A 125 -5.95 5.20 0.08
CA SER A 125 -5.03 5.34 -1.07
C SER A 125 -5.43 6.47 -2.02
N LEU A 126 -6.72 6.82 -2.04
CA LEU A 126 -7.30 7.85 -2.91
C LEU A 126 -8.06 8.88 -2.09
N ASP A 127 -8.04 10.13 -2.56
CA ASP A 127 -8.96 11.17 -2.11
C ASP A 127 -10.38 10.93 -2.69
N SER A 128 -11.36 11.76 -2.30
CA SER A 128 -12.73 11.60 -2.80
C SER A 128 -12.84 11.77 -4.31
N VAL A 129 -12.01 12.66 -4.88
CA VAL A 129 -11.97 12.89 -6.32
C VAL A 129 -11.46 11.65 -7.05
N GLY A 130 -10.26 11.18 -6.71
CA GLY A 130 -9.65 10.01 -7.33
C GLY A 130 -10.47 8.74 -7.13
N ALA A 131 -11.13 8.57 -5.97
CA ALA A 131 -12.01 7.45 -5.71
C ALA A 131 -13.24 7.46 -6.63
N LEU A 132 -13.92 8.61 -6.77
CA LEU A 132 -15.07 8.75 -7.64
C LEU A 132 -14.68 8.52 -9.11
N SER A 133 -13.56 9.12 -9.53
CA SER A 133 -13.04 8.93 -10.88
C SER A 133 -12.70 7.47 -11.18
N LEU A 134 -12.09 6.74 -10.25
CA LEU A 134 -11.78 5.33 -10.47
C LEU A 134 -13.06 4.49 -10.63
N ILE A 135 -14.11 4.79 -9.86
CA ILE A 135 -15.42 4.11 -9.97
C ILE A 135 -16.00 4.33 -11.37
N PHE A 136 -16.02 5.59 -11.84
CA PHE A 136 -16.58 5.89 -13.15
C PHE A 136 -15.77 5.32 -14.29
N HIS A 137 -14.44 5.40 -14.21
CA HIS A 137 -13.57 4.73 -15.17
C HIS A 137 -13.89 3.23 -15.25
N TYR A 138 -14.03 2.56 -14.10
CA TYR A 138 -14.39 1.14 -14.08
C TYR A 138 -15.77 0.87 -14.71
N LEU A 139 -16.80 1.63 -14.34
CA LEU A 139 -18.15 1.44 -14.87
C LEU A 139 -18.21 1.70 -16.38
N CYS A 140 -17.55 2.75 -16.87
CA CYS A 140 -17.55 3.12 -18.29
C CYS A 140 -16.62 2.24 -19.14
N SER A 141 -15.59 1.62 -18.56
CA SER A 141 -14.71 0.69 -19.27
C SER A 141 -15.31 -0.71 -19.45
N THR A 142 -16.49 -0.96 -18.88
CA THR A 142 -17.26 -2.20 -19.08
C THR A 142 -18.34 -2.08 -20.16
N MET A 143 -18.51 -0.90 -20.77
CA MET A 143 -19.30 -0.72 -22.00
C MET A 143 -18.43 -0.96 -23.23
#